data_AF-A0A3C0SUU3-F1
#
_entry.id   AF-A0A3C0SUU3-F1
#
_cell.length_a   1.000
_cell.length_b   1.000
_cell.length_c   1.000
_cell.angle_alpha   90.00
_cell.angle_beta   90.00
_cell.angle_gamma   90.00
#
_symmetry.space_group_name_H-M   'P 1'
#
loop_
_entity.id
_entity.type
_entity.pdbx_description
1 polymer ?
#
loop_
_entity_poly.entity_id
_entity_poly.type
_entity_poly.pdbx_seq_one_letter_code
_entity_poly.pdbx_strand_id
1 'polypeptide(L)'
;MKEISNKTLFLIINPLKVKNISIVAGMHQKINPTQIDDRILYFLKNAGFNNPTPLQNKVFPVFFQKKDIIAGVNGARGKRTSYIVPILVNLSSHQDHTRIIVIVSEPENVRKTGREFSRHISKSSSDLVIAKLISDSMIKQELKTLSNTPDIIIGTPSRIIDHIRRENIDLSHIKTAVVDTPVNLEEDGFDQDLIFIFSKMPEKHQSLFYTDNIESVSLIEPMVKKPVIITMDEEHLQETSEMKKTDETVDLTAVEQNIQNFIKNIIEEENPDILNVYRKLFKKHTPFSKRGYLSAYLLKTACTGDKAPRRAPQRKESDPDKATLFISVGKNRRVFPKDLARLFQSKLDLEQSDIGSIKVLDSYSFMDISKKQAERAIELLNGEEFKGRKLTVNHARKRSTAPSS
;
A
#
# COMPACT_ATOMS: atom_id res chain seq x y z
N MET A 1 17.38 33.28 -35.61
CA MET A 1 16.11 32.56 -35.75
C MET A 1 15.58 32.29 -34.35
N LYS A 2 14.57 33.10 -33.98
CA LYS A 2 13.70 33.12 -32.80
C LYS A 2 14.19 32.47 -31.49
N GLU A 3 14.63 33.34 -30.59
CA GLU A 3 14.40 33.23 -29.14
C GLU A 3 12.92 32.89 -28.88
N ILE A 4 12.68 31.67 -28.38
CA ILE A 4 11.39 31.32 -27.79
C ILE A 4 11.55 31.47 -26.28
N SER A 5 11.18 32.67 -25.83
CA SER A 5 10.85 33.12 -24.49
C SER A 5 10.80 32.03 -23.39
N ASN A 6 11.75 32.11 -22.45
CA ASN A 6 11.79 31.40 -21.17
C ASN A 6 10.54 31.58 -20.28
N LYS A 7 9.56 32.42 -20.66
CA LYS A 7 8.29 32.57 -19.96
C LYS A 7 7.29 31.45 -20.22
N THR A 8 7.43 30.68 -21.31
CA THR A 8 6.47 29.61 -21.63
C THR A 8 6.78 28.28 -20.91
N LEU A 9 8.04 28.03 -20.53
CA LEU A 9 8.41 26.87 -19.71
C LEU A 9 8.00 27.02 -18.23
N PHE A 10 7.82 28.26 -17.77
CA PHE A 10 7.43 28.59 -16.39
C PHE A 10 5.94 28.32 -16.10
N LEU A 11 5.13 28.02 -17.13
CA LEU A 11 3.68 27.86 -17.02
C LEU A 11 3.20 26.40 -17.13
N ILE A 12 4.10 25.42 -17.35
CA ILE A 12 3.72 24.00 -17.48
C ILE A 12 3.81 23.25 -16.13
N ILE A 13 4.45 23.84 -15.12
CA ILE A 13 4.48 23.31 -13.76
C ILE A 13 3.85 24.35 -12.84
N ASN A 14 2.53 24.43 -12.90
CA ASN A 14 1.74 25.20 -11.97
C ASN A 14 2.07 24.67 -10.56
N PRO A 15 2.53 25.50 -9.60
CA PRO A 15 2.64 25.05 -8.22
C PRO A 15 1.21 24.81 -7.77
N LEU A 16 0.82 23.54 -7.63
CA LEU A 16 -0.36 23.23 -6.84
C LEU A 16 -0.15 23.94 -5.51
N LYS A 17 -1.01 24.93 -5.26
CA LYS A 17 -1.16 25.57 -3.96
C LYS A 17 -1.50 24.44 -2.99
N VAL A 18 -0.49 23.83 -2.39
CA VAL A 18 -0.65 23.00 -1.21
C VAL A 18 -0.96 23.95 -0.06
N LYS A 19 -2.19 24.46 -0.04
CA LYS A 19 -2.77 25.07 1.14
C LYS A 19 -3.11 23.93 2.09
N ASN A 20 -2.53 24.00 3.29
CA ASN A 20 -2.83 23.19 4.46
C ASN A 20 -2.34 21.74 4.42
N ILE A 21 -1.04 21.57 4.72
CA ILE A 21 -0.56 20.33 5.33
C ILE A 21 -0.99 20.41 6.80
N SER A 22 -1.95 19.59 7.21
CA SER A 22 -2.31 19.43 8.62
C SER A 22 -1.32 18.47 9.27
N ILE A 23 -0.32 19.02 9.95
CA ILE A 23 0.67 18.28 10.73
C ILE A 23 0.08 18.06 12.12
N VAL A 24 -0.04 16.81 12.57
CA VAL A 24 -0.44 16.51 13.96
C VAL A 24 0.69 16.97 14.89
N ALA A 25 0.33 17.96 15.71
CA ALA A 25 1.01 18.60 16.83
C ALA A 25 2.44 18.15 17.20
N GLY A 26 3.40 19.07 16.98
CA GLY A 26 4.72 19.05 17.61
C GLY A 26 5.86 19.27 16.61
N MET A 27 6.49 20.45 16.66
CA MET A 27 7.65 20.88 15.84
C MET A 27 7.33 21.36 14.42
N HIS A 28 6.91 22.62 14.34
CA HIS A 28 6.83 23.38 13.10
C HIS A 28 8.23 23.62 12.49
N GLN A 29 8.55 22.94 11.39
CA GLN A 29 9.49 23.48 10.41
C GLN A 29 8.75 23.68 9.08
N LYS A 30 8.66 24.94 8.64
CA LYS A 30 8.20 25.30 7.28
C LYS A 30 9.22 24.76 6.28
N ILE A 31 8.83 23.75 5.50
CA ILE A 31 9.66 23.27 4.39
C ILE A 31 9.46 24.26 3.23
N ASN A 32 10.45 25.10 2.96
CA ASN A 32 10.55 25.78 1.67
C ASN A 32 10.83 24.73 0.59
N PRO A 33 10.11 24.72 -0.55
CA PRO A 33 10.48 23.89 -1.69
C PRO A 33 11.82 24.38 -2.25
N THR A 34 12.92 23.94 -1.67
CA THR A 34 14.26 24.24 -2.14
C THR A 34 14.51 23.49 -3.45
N GLN A 35 14.90 24.25 -4.47
CA GLN A 35 15.46 23.86 -5.76
C GLN A 35 15.86 22.38 -5.85
N ILE A 36 15.02 21.59 -6.52
CA ILE A 36 15.48 20.32 -7.10
C ILE A 36 16.45 20.72 -8.22
N ASP A 37 17.72 20.34 -8.09
CA ASP A 37 18.78 20.62 -9.07
C ASP A 37 18.31 20.25 -10.49
N ASP A 38 18.55 21.12 -11.47
CA ASP A 38 18.18 20.90 -12.87
C ASP A 38 18.73 19.57 -13.42
N ARG A 39 19.85 19.06 -12.87
CA ARG A 39 20.41 17.73 -13.19
C ARG A 39 19.51 16.59 -12.75
N ILE A 40 18.83 16.73 -11.60
CA ILE A 40 17.88 15.74 -11.09
C ILE A 40 16.63 15.76 -11.96
N LEU A 41 16.12 16.95 -12.31
CA LEU A 41 14.98 17.11 -13.22
C LEU A 41 15.29 16.55 -14.62
N TYR A 42 16.50 16.78 -15.12
CA TYR A 42 17.00 16.20 -16.38
C TYR A 42 17.07 14.68 -16.31
N PHE A 43 17.61 14.11 -15.22
CA PHE A 43 17.65 12.66 -15.02
C PHE A 43 16.25 12.06 -14.95
N LEU A 44 15.34 12.67 -14.18
CA LEU A 44 13.96 12.23 -14.06
C LEU A 44 13.26 12.20 -15.42
N LYS A 45 13.41 13.26 -16.21
CA LYS A 45 12.83 13.37 -17.56
C LYS A 45 13.40 12.31 -18.52
N ASN A 46 14.72 12.13 -18.54
CA ASN A 46 15.36 11.21 -19.48
C ASN A 46 15.24 9.73 -19.09
N ALA A 47 15.13 9.43 -17.80
CA ALA A 47 14.88 8.07 -17.34
C ALA A 47 13.39 7.63 -17.51
N GLY A 48 12.54 8.52 -18.01
CA GLY A 48 11.12 8.27 -18.30
C GLY A 48 10.18 8.55 -17.12
N PHE A 49 10.63 9.30 -16.11
CA PHE A 49 9.84 9.71 -14.94
C PHE A 49 9.21 11.08 -15.15
N ASN A 50 8.46 11.22 -16.24
CA ASN A 50 7.86 12.50 -16.63
C ASN A 50 6.83 13.00 -15.61
N ASN A 51 6.19 12.09 -14.87
CA ASN A 51 5.18 12.39 -13.84
C ASN A 51 5.48 11.60 -12.56
N PRO A 52 6.31 12.13 -11.64
CA PRO A 52 6.56 11.51 -10.35
C PRO A 52 5.28 11.39 -9.52
N THR A 53 5.15 10.30 -8.75
CA THR A 53 4.01 10.10 -7.85
C THR A 53 4.04 11.10 -6.68
N PRO A 54 2.92 11.34 -5.98
CA PRO A 54 2.91 12.21 -4.80
C PRO A 54 3.97 11.85 -3.74
N LEU A 55 4.18 10.55 -3.49
CA LEU A 55 5.24 10.07 -2.60
C LEU A 55 6.63 10.46 -3.11
N GLN A 56 6.90 10.29 -4.41
CA GLN A 56 8.18 10.63 -5.03
C GLN A 56 8.46 12.14 -4.94
N ASN A 57 7.45 12.99 -5.20
CA ASN A 57 7.57 14.44 -5.09
C ASN A 57 7.90 14.91 -3.67
N LYS A 58 7.40 14.21 -2.64
CA LYS A 58 7.74 14.51 -1.24
C LYS A 58 9.13 13.97 -0.87
N VAL A 59 9.49 12.77 -1.33
CA VAL A 59 10.75 12.09 -0.97
C VAL A 59 11.97 12.74 -1.63
N PHE A 60 11.92 13.05 -2.93
CA PHE A 60 13.11 13.49 -3.67
C PHE A 60 13.79 14.72 -3.06
N PRO A 61 13.10 15.85 -2.78
CA PRO A 61 13.74 17.03 -2.22
C PRO A 61 14.45 16.75 -0.89
N VAL A 62 13.81 15.98 -0.02
CA VAL A 62 14.36 15.60 1.29
C VAL A 62 15.59 14.70 1.13
N PHE A 63 15.54 13.74 0.20
CA PHE A 63 16.65 12.85 -0.06
C PHE A 63 17.90 13.62 -0.52
N PHE A 64 17.74 14.56 -1.46
CA PHE A 64 18.87 15.33 -1.99
C PHE A 64 19.45 16.34 -0.98
N GLN A 65 18.67 16.75 0.02
CA GLN A 65 19.17 17.47 1.20
C GLN A 65 20.01 16.61 2.16
N LYS A 66 20.19 15.31 1.88
CA LYS A 66 20.92 14.35 2.73
C LYS A 66 20.32 14.20 4.13
N LYS A 67 19.01 14.41 4.25
CA LYS A 67 18.26 14.17 5.50
C LYS A 67 17.73 12.75 5.53
N ASP A 68 17.62 12.20 6.74
CA ASP A 68 16.94 10.93 6.96
C ASP A 68 15.45 11.08 6.72
N ILE A 69 14.81 9.99 6.27
CA ILE A 69 13.40 9.97 5.88
C ILE A 69 12.69 8.85 6.61
N ILE A 70 11.53 9.16 7.18
CA ILE A 70 10.54 8.16 7.58
C ILE A 70 9.30 8.41 6.73
N ALA A 71 8.99 7.50 5.82
CA ALA A 71 7.87 7.61 4.90
C ALA A 71 6.77 6.61 5.26
N GLY A 72 5.64 7.12 5.73
CA GLY A 72 4.40 6.37 5.90
C GLY A 72 3.69 6.20 4.56
N VAL A 73 3.74 5.01 3.97
CA VAL A 73 3.29 4.83 2.58
C VAL A 73 1.83 4.44 2.45
N ASN A 74 1.21 3.74 3.39
CA ASN A 74 -0.22 3.38 3.42
C ASN A 74 -0.79 3.00 2.04
N GLY A 75 -0.10 2.11 1.31
CA GLY A 75 -0.49 1.68 -0.04
C GLY A 75 -0.17 2.65 -1.19
N ALA A 76 0.61 3.70 -0.94
CA ALA A 76 1.05 4.66 -1.94
C ALA A 76 1.87 4.00 -3.06
N ARG A 77 1.56 4.38 -4.29
CA ARG A 77 2.27 3.89 -5.48
C ARG A 77 3.64 4.55 -5.60
N GLY A 78 4.57 3.80 -6.17
CA GLY A 78 5.90 4.31 -6.51
C GLY A 78 6.89 4.33 -5.34
N LYS A 79 6.62 3.62 -4.23
CA LYS A 79 7.52 3.42 -3.08
C LYS A 79 8.95 3.09 -3.51
N ARG A 80 9.14 2.00 -4.28
CA ARG A 80 10.48 1.54 -4.71
C ARG A 80 11.21 2.57 -5.56
N THR A 81 10.52 3.09 -6.56
CA THR A 81 11.05 4.14 -7.42
C THR A 81 11.43 5.40 -6.62
N SER A 82 10.73 5.72 -5.52
CA SER A 82 11.02 6.90 -4.71
C SER A 82 12.38 6.89 -4.01
N TYR A 83 12.95 5.71 -3.73
CA TYR A 83 14.33 5.60 -3.24
C TYR A 83 15.32 5.16 -4.33
N ILE A 84 14.92 4.29 -5.26
CA ILE A 84 15.82 3.78 -6.32
C ILE A 84 16.38 4.91 -7.18
N VAL A 85 15.50 5.80 -7.63
CA VAL A 85 15.85 6.85 -8.57
C VAL A 85 16.89 7.80 -7.98
N PRO A 86 16.66 8.42 -6.82
CA PRO A 86 17.61 9.39 -6.32
C PRO A 86 18.89 8.71 -5.81
N ILE A 87 18.85 7.42 -5.41
CA ILE A 87 20.06 6.62 -5.19
C ILE A 87 20.89 6.54 -6.47
N LEU A 88 20.30 6.12 -7.59
CA LEU A 88 21.02 5.98 -8.86
C LEU A 88 21.56 7.31 -9.38
N VAL A 89 20.85 8.43 -9.16
CA VAL A 89 21.36 9.77 -9.48
C VAL A 89 22.67 10.09 -8.75
N ASN A 90 22.81 9.62 -7.50
CA ASN A 90 24.02 9.83 -6.69
C ASN A 90 25.13 8.80 -6.96
N LEU A 91 24.86 7.75 -7.75
CA LEU A 91 25.82 6.73 -8.11
C LEU A 91 26.27 6.92 -9.57
N SER A 92 27.41 7.57 -9.78
CA SER A 92 27.88 7.90 -11.14
C SER A 92 28.62 6.77 -11.86
N SER A 93 29.31 5.89 -11.11
CA SER A 93 30.07 4.75 -11.64
C SER A 93 30.28 3.71 -10.53
N HIS A 94 30.66 2.49 -10.92
CA HIS A 94 31.10 1.45 -10.00
C HIS A 94 32.29 1.89 -9.14
N GLN A 95 32.32 1.40 -7.91
CA GLN A 95 33.41 1.58 -6.94
C GLN A 95 33.63 0.25 -6.20
N ASP A 96 34.87 0.00 -5.78
CA ASP A 96 35.29 -1.24 -5.11
C ASP A 96 34.87 -1.30 -3.62
N HIS A 97 33.63 -0.89 -3.32
CA HIS A 97 33.03 -0.94 -1.98
C HIS A 97 31.50 -0.80 -2.06
N THR A 98 30.80 -1.39 -1.10
CA THR A 98 29.34 -1.22 -1.00
C THR A 98 28.97 0.14 -0.42
N ARG A 99 28.14 0.89 -1.16
CA ARG A 99 27.68 2.23 -0.79
C ARG A 99 26.21 2.26 -0.40
N ILE A 100 25.41 1.32 -0.91
CA ILE A 100 23.97 1.27 -0.70
C ILE A 100 23.58 -0.09 -0.15
N ILE A 101 22.73 -0.08 0.87
CA ILE A 101 22.08 -1.29 1.37
C ILE A 101 20.57 -1.08 1.37
N VAL A 102 19.83 -2.06 0.85
CA VAL A 102 18.36 -2.07 0.82
C VAL A 102 17.87 -3.33 1.53
N ILE A 103 17.28 -3.12 2.69
CA ILE A 103 16.77 -4.15 3.58
C ILE A 103 15.27 -4.26 3.33
N VAL A 104 14.81 -5.46 2.97
CA VAL A 104 13.40 -5.78 2.70
C VAL A 104 12.95 -6.96 3.56
N SER A 105 11.69 -7.00 3.97
CA SER A 105 11.20 -8.06 4.87
C SER A 105 11.14 -9.45 4.24
N GLU A 106 10.95 -9.56 2.92
CA GLU A 106 10.66 -10.82 2.25
C GLU A 106 11.60 -11.11 1.07
N PRO A 107 12.01 -12.38 0.86
CA PRO A 107 12.86 -12.77 -0.28
C PRO A 107 12.25 -12.48 -1.66
N GLU A 108 10.92 -12.44 -1.79
CA GLU A 108 10.27 -12.07 -3.04
C GLU A 108 10.49 -10.58 -3.37
N ASN A 109 10.51 -9.73 -2.34
CA ASN A 109 10.76 -8.30 -2.48
C ASN A 109 12.21 -8.02 -2.87
N VAL A 110 13.18 -8.83 -2.41
CA VAL A 110 14.59 -8.75 -2.90
C VAL A 110 14.64 -8.88 -4.41
N ARG A 111 13.93 -9.87 -4.98
CA ARG A 111 13.88 -10.10 -6.43
C ARG A 111 13.18 -8.95 -7.16
N LYS A 112 12.07 -8.42 -6.62
CA LYS A 112 11.33 -7.30 -7.21
C LYS A 112 12.17 -6.03 -7.24
N THR A 113 12.75 -5.66 -6.09
CA THR A 113 13.59 -4.46 -5.93
C THR A 113 14.85 -4.56 -6.77
N GLY A 114 15.54 -5.71 -6.76
CA GLY A 114 16.72 -5.94 -7.60
C GLY A 114 16.42 -5.83 -9.10
N ARG A 115 15.29 -6.38 -9.58
CA ARG A 115 14.87 -6.20 -10.99
C ARG A 115 14.61 -4.73 -11.32
N GLU A 116 14.04 -3.98 -10.39
CA GLU A 116 13.73 -2.56 -10.59
C GLU A 116 15.01 -1.72 -10.71
N PHE A 117 15.98 -1.94 -9.81
CA PHE A 117 17.33 -1.36 -9.93
C PHE A 117 18.00 -1.73 -11.25
N SER A 118 18.09 -3.03 -11.60
CA SER A 118 18.74 -3.47 -12.85
C SER A 118 18.12 -2.83 -14.08
N ARG A 119 16.79 -2.68 -14.12
CA ARG A 119 16.06 -2.04 -15.22
C ARG A 119 16.38 -0.54 -15.35
N HIS A 120 16.72 0.14 -14.26
CA HIS A 120 17.11 1.55 -14.30
C HIS A 120 18.60 1.73 -14.62
N ILE A 121 19.47 0.87 -14.08
CA ILE A 121 20.89 0.82 -14.42
C ILE A 121 21.08 0.58 -15.91
N SER A 122 20.39 -0.41 -16.49
CA SER A 122 20.48 -0.73 -17.92
C SER A 122 20.06 0.41 -18.84
N LYS A 123 19.24 1.35 -18.36
CA LYS A 123 18.80 2.53 -19.12
C LYS A 123 19.78 3.71 -19.01
N SER A 124 20.64 3.70 -18.00
CA SER A 124 21.58 4.78 -17.70
C SER A 124 23.02 4.49 -18.17
N SER A 125 23.25 3.35 -18.84
CA SER A 125 24.57 2.86 -19.25
C SER A 125 25.60 2.83 -18.12
N SER A 126 25.15 2.66 -16.87
CA SER A 126 26.03 2.55 -15.71
C SER A 126 26.54 1.12 -15.54
N ASP A 127 27.74 1.00 -14.99
CA ASP A 127 28.46 -0.25 -14.69
C ASP A 127 28.22 -0.76 -13.26
N LEU A 128 27.26 -0.17 -12.55
CA LEU A 128 26.95 -0.46 -11.16
C LEU A 128 26.60 -1.95 -10.93
N VAL A 129 27.19 -2.51 -9.89
CA VAL A 129 27.03 -3.92 -9.51
C VAL A 129 26.04 -4.06 -8.36
N ILE A 130 25.07 -4.97 -8.52
CA ILE A 130 24.05 -5.26 -7.49
C ILE A 130 24.17 -6.69 -7.00
N ALA A 131 24.33 -6.89 -5.69
CA ALA A 131 24.13 -8.17 -5.03
C ALA A 131 22.71 -8.30 -4.50
N LYS A 132 22.05 -9.42 -4.82
CA LYS A 132 20.74 -9.80 -4.30
C LYS A 132 20.92 -10.99 -3.38
N LEU A 133 20.75 -10.78 -2.09
CA LEU A 133 20.90 -11.80 -1.04
C LEU A 133 19.52 -12.35 -0.69
N ILE A 134 19.27 -13.60 -1.07
CA ILE A 134 17.93 -14.19 -1.13
C ILE A 134 17.82 -15.44 -0.26
N SER A 135 18.74 -16.41 -0.43
CA SER A 135 18.60 -17.73 0.21
C SER A 135 19.85 -18.59 0.04
N ASP A 136 20.07 -19.53 0.98
CA ASP A 136 21.20 -20.48 0.96
C ASP A 136 21.38 -21.26 -0.35
N SER A 137 20.27 -21.63 -1.01
CA SER A 137 20.32 -22.34 -2.30
C SER A 137 21.03 -21.53 -3.40
N MET A 138 21.18 -20.21 -3.22
CA MET A 138 21.82 -19.29 -4.14
C MET A 138 23.21 -18.84 -3.68
N ILE A 139 23.78 -19.43 -2.61
CA ILE A 139 25.05 -19.00 -2.00
C ILE A 139 26.19 -18.87 -3.01
N LYS A 140 26.33 -19.79 -3.97
CA LYS A 140 27.39 -19.71 -4.99
C LYS A 140 27.26 -18.47 -5.88
N GLN A 141 26.03 -18.08 -6.21
CA GLN A 141 25.77 -16.88 -7.01
C GLN A 141 25.98 -15.62 -6.18
N GLU A 142 25.52 -15.64 -4.93
CA GLU A 142 25.71 -14.54 -3.98
C GLU A 142 27.20 -14.29 -3.76
N LEU A 143 27.99 -15.32 -3.39
CA LEU A 143 29.44 -15.21 -3.21
C LEU A 143 30.14 -14.72 -4.47
N LYS A 144 29.74 -15.19 -5.66
CA LYS A 144 30.30 -14.71 -6.93
C LYS A 144 30.01 -13.23 -7.16
N THR A 145 28.84 -12.72 -6.79
CA THR A 145 28.54 -11.29 -6.93
C THR A 145 29.24 -10.48 -5.85
N LEU A 146 29.29 -10.97 -4.61
CA LEU A 146 29.98 -10.35 -3.49
C LEU A 146 31.50 -10.25 -3.71
N SER A 147 32.11 -11.23 -4.39
CA SER A 147 33.53 -11.18 -4.74
C SER A 147 33.88 -10.10 -5.77
N ASN A 148 32.88 -9.53 -6.46
CA ASN A 148 33.02 -8.35 -7.32
C ASN A 148 32.56 -7.07 -6.62
N THR A 149 32.58 -7.05 -5.27
CA THR A 149 32.39 -5.85 -4.43
C THR A 149 31.23 -4.96 -4.88
N PRO A 150 29.97 -5.43 -4.73
CA PRO A 150 28.81 -4.72 -5.27
C PRO A 150 28.65 -3.32 -4.69
N ASP A 151 28.23 -2.35 -5.52
CA ASP A 151 27.85 -1.01 -5.08
C ASP A 151 26.60 -1.02 -4.21
N ILE A 152 25.68 -1.94 -4.53
CA ILE A 152 24.34 -2.05 -3.95
C ILE A 152 24.11 -3.47 -3.46
N ILE A 153 23.80 -3.62 -2.17
CA ILE A 153 23.31 -4.87 -1.59
C ILE A 153 21.80 -4.75 -1.36
N ILE A 154 21.05 -5.78 -1.75
CA ILE A 154 19.62 -5.90 -1.48
C ILE A 154 19.38 -7.25 -0.82
N GLY A 155 18.75 -7.30 0.36
CA GLY A 155 18.54 -8.57 1.06
C GLY A 155 17.51 -8.50 2.18
N THR A 156 17.17 -9.67 2.72
CA THR A 156 16.46 -9.77 4.00
C THR A 156 17.43 -9.59 5.17
N PRO A 157 16.99 -9.12 6.35
CA PRO A 157 17.89 -8.94 7.48
C PRO A 157 18.64 -10.22 7.83
N SER A 158 17.93 -11.33 8.00
CA SER A 158 18.51 -12.65 8.30
C SER A 158 19.63 -13.06 7.33
N ARG A 159 19.45 -12.83 6.03
CA ARG A 159 20.46 -13.19 5.02
C ARG A 159 21.64 -12.22 5.00
N ILE A 160 21.39 -10.92 5.17
CA ILE A 160 22.44 -9.92 5.31
C ILE A 160 23.31 -10.26 6.54
N ILE A 161 22.69 -10.57 7.68
CA ILE A 161 23.39 -10.93 8.92
C ILE A 161 24.26 -12.17 8.75
N ASP A 162 23.77 -13.21 8.06
CA ASP A 162 24.57 -14.39 7.76
C ASP A 162 25.83 -14.04 6.94
N HIS A 163 25.69 -13.18 5.92
CA HIS A 163 26.86 -12.71 5.17
C HIS A 163 27.81 -11.82 5.98
N ILE A 164 27.30 -10.97 6.89
CA ILE A 164 28.15 -10.19 7.82
C ILE A 164 28.94 -11.14 8.73
N ARG A 165 28.27 -12.12 9.35
CA ARG A 165 28.89 -13.06 10.30
C ARG A 165 29.95 -13.95 9.64
N ARG A 166 29.79 -14.24 8.35
CA ARG A 166 30.75 -14.99 7.54
C ARG A 166 31.82 -14.10 6.88
N GLU A 167 31.84 -12.81 7.19
CA GLU A 167 32.79 -11.84 6.64
C GLU A 167 32.75 -11.75 5.09
N ASN A 168 31.59 -12.04 4.50
CA ASN A 168 31.38 -11.96 3.06
C ASN A 168 31.06 -10.54 2.57
N ILE A 169 30.64 -9.65 3.48
CA ILE A 169 30.28 -8.27 3.16
C ILE A 169 30.87 -7.29 4.17
N ASP A 170 31.32 -6.15 3.65
CA ASP A 170 31.76 -5.00 4.44
C ASP A 170 30.77 -3.84 4.26
N LEU A 171 30.26 -3.32 5.38
CA LEU A 171 29.30 -2.22 5.42
C LEU A 171 29.92 -0.88 5.88
N SER A 172 31.25 -0.83 6.06
CA SER A 172 31.98 0.35 6.54
C SER A 172 31.88 1.57 5.61
N HIS A 173 31.52 1.37 4.34
CA HIS A 173 31.43 2.42 3.32
C HIS A 173 30.00 2.84 2.97
N ILE A 174 28.99 2.30 3.66
CA ILE A 174 27.58 2.61 3.40
C ILE A 174 27.34 4.13 3.51
N LYS A 175 26.72 4.68 2.47
CA LYS A 175 26.27 6.08 2.38
C LYS A 175 24.76 6.21 2.49
N THR A 176 24.02 5.18 2.09
CA THR A 176 22.57 5.17 2.16
C THR A 176 22.07 3.79 2.57
N ALA A 177 21.26 3.74 3.62
CA ALA A 177 20.52 2.58 4.06
C ALA A 177 19.03 2.79 3.80
N VAL A 178 18.40 1.83 3.14
CA VAL A 178 16.94 1.81 2.91
C VAL A 178 16.35 0.63 3.65
N VAL A 179 15.30 0.86 4.42
CA VAL A 179 14.50 -0.16 5.07
C VAL A 179 13.08 -0.09 4.50
N ASP A 180 12.70 -1.09 3.72
CA ASP A 180 11.42 -1.19 3.02
C ASP A 180 10.59 -2.34 3.64
N THR A 181 9.83 -1.99 4.68
CA THR A 181 9.05 -2.93 5.50
C THR A 181 7.56 -2.79 5.18
N PRO A 182 6.79 -3.91 5.09
CA PRO A 182 5.39 -3.82 4.74
C PRO A 182 4.40 -3.69 5.92
N VAL A 183 4.58 -4.20 7.15
CA VAL A 183 3.43 -4.10 8.10
C VAL A 183 3.74 -4.01 9.61
N ASN A 184 4.83 -4.57 10.14
CA ASN A 184 5.13 -4.46 11.58
C ASN A 184 6.63 -4.62 11.85
N LEU A 185 7.21 -3.75 12.69
CA LEU A 185 8.64 -3.79 13.06
C LEU A 185 8.91 -4.68 14.29
N GLU A 186 7.88 -4.96 15.09
CA GLU A 186 7.99 -5.73 16.35
C GLU A 186 7.92 -7.25 16.16
N GLU A 187 7.31 -7.70 15.06
CA GLU A 187 7.16 -9.12 14.80
C GLU A 187 8.51 -9.75 14.45
N ASP A 188 8.78 -10.92 15.04
CA ASP A 188 9.95 -11.77 14.78
C ASP A 188 11.34 -11.18 15.12
N GLY A 189 11.41 -10.12 15.93
CA GLY A 189 12.70 -9.51 16.34
C GLY A 189 13.41 -8.75 15.22
N PHE A 190 12.65 -8.32 14.22
CA PHE A 190 13.15 -7.60 13.05
C PHE A 190 13.90 -6.30 13.43
N ASP A 191 13.46 -5.61 14.48
CA ASP A 191 14.13 -4.44 15.06
C ASP A 191 15.56 -4.75 15.53
N GLN A 192 15.77 -5.87 16.22
CA GLN A 192 17.09 -6.27 16.72
C GLN A 192 18.05 -6.63 15.58
N ASP A 193 17.54 -7.32 14.56
CA ASP A 193 18.28 -7.63 13.35
C ASP A 193 18.71 -6.35 12.62
N LEU A 194 17.80 -5.39 12.50
CA LEU A 194 18.11 -4.07 11.96
C LEU A 194 19.18 -3.36 12.80
N ILE A 195 19.05 -3.32 14.13
CA ILE A 195 20.03 -2.71 15.04
C ILE A 195 21.42 -3.32 14.82
N PHE A 196 21.50 -4.65 14.73
CA PHE A 196 22.75 -5.32 14.44
C PHE A 196 23.33 -4.90 13.08
N ILE A 197 22.53 -4.86 12.02
CA ILE A 197 22.99 -4.46 10.67
C ILE A 197 23.51 -3.02 10.67
N PHE A 198 22.77 -2.08 11.28
CA PHE A 198 23.18 -0.67 11.36
C PHE A 198 24.41 -0.46 12.23
N SER A 199 24.63 -1.31 13.25
CA SER A 199 25.86 -1.27 14.05
C SER A 199 27.14 -1.54 13.25
N LYS A 200 27.01 -2.09 12.04
CA LYS A 200 28.14 -2.36 11.12
C LYS A 200 28.35 -1.25 10.08
N MET A 201 27.51 -0.21 10.09
CA MET A 201 27.60 0.92 9.18
C MET A 201 28.34 2.10 9.82
N PRO A 202 28.95 3.01 9.03
CA PRO A 202 29.55 4.22 9.58
C PRO A 202 28.48 5.11 10.21
N GLU A 203 28.79 5.85 11.28
CA GLU A 203 27.81 6.77 11.88
C GLU A 203 27.25 7.80 10.89
N LYS A 204 28.03 8.18 9.88
CA LYS A 204 27.65 9.15 8.84
C LYS A 204 27.12 8.43 7.61
N HIS A 205 25.85 8.08 7.63
CA HIS A 205 25.06 7.61 6.48
C HIS A 205 23.68 8.30 6.49
N GLN A 206 22.96 8.17 5.38
CA GLN A 206 21.56 8.60 5.26
C GLN A 206 20.63 7.39 5.38
N SER A 207 19.61 7.49 6.21
CA SER A 207 18.63 6.43 6.47
C SER A 207 17.27 6.76 5.87
N LEU A 208 16.69 5.80 5.15
CA LEU A 208 15.36 5.89 4.58
C LEU A 208 14.51 4.73 5.07
N PHE A 209 13.55 5.01 5.94
CA PHE A 209 12.57 4.05 6.41
C PHE A 209 11.26 4.23 5.69
N TYR A 210 10.72 3.14 5.17
CA TYR A 210 9.39 3.12 4.60
C TYR A 210 8.53 2.09 5.30
N THR A 211 7.43 2.54 5.89
CA THR A 211 6.54 1.74 6.74
C THR A 211 5.08 2.07 6.44
N ASP A 212 4.19 1.10 6.63
CA ASP A 212 2.74 1.33 6.67
C ASP A 212 2.26 1.63 8.11
N ASN A 213 3.16 1.51 9.11
CA ASN A 213 2.86 1.81 10.50
C ASN A 213 3.86 2.85 11.04
N ILE A 214 3.41 4.10 11.14
CA ILE A 214 4.18 5.22 11.72
C ILE A 214 4.22 5.13 13.25
N GLU A 215 3.31 4.41 13.89
CA GLU A 215 3.27 4.31 15.35
C GLU A 215 4.50 3.55 15.90
N SER A 216 5.08 2.65 15.10
CA SER A 216 6.33 1.92 15.42
C SER A 216 7.62 2.72 15.23
N VAL A 217 7.55 4.05 15.06
CA VAL A 217 8.72 4.91 14.81
C VAL A 217 9.73 4.92 15.97
N SER A 218 9.28 4.73 17.21
CA SER A 218 10.17 4.66 18.38
C SER A 218 11.22 3.55 18.27
N LEU A 219 10.88 2.43 17.62
CA LEU A 219 11.78 1.28 17.45
C LEU A 219 12.93 1.56 16.46
N ILE A 220 12.70 2.47 15.51
CA ILE A 220 13.68 2.84 14.48
C ILE A 220 14.42 4.14 14.81
N GLU A 221 14.06 4.82 15.89
CA GLU A 221 14.69 6.06 16.35
C GLU A 221 16.23 5.94 16.48
N PRO A 222 16.81 4.84 16.99
CA PRO A 222 18.27 4.67 17.06
C PRO A 222 18.97 4.65 15.69
N MET A 223 18.21 4.42 14.61
CA MET A 223 18.70 4.18 13.26
C MET A 223 18.59 5.41 12.34
N VAL A 224 18.03 6.50 12.87
CA VAL A 224 17.75 7.73 12.13
C VAL A 224 18.21 8.96 12.91
N LYS A 225 18.65 10.00 12.20
CA LYS A 225 19.17 11.25 12.76
C LYS A 225 18.33 12.43 12.29
N LYS A 226 17.45 12.92 13.18
CA LYS A 226 16.52 14.04 12.92
C LYS A 226 15.75 13.83 11.59
N PRO A 227 15.01 12.71 11.45
CA PRO A 227 14.36 12.37 10.20
C PRO A 227 13.25 13.36 9.85
N VAL A 228 13.04 13.56 8.55
CA VAL A 228 11.82 14.19 8.04
C VAL A 228 10.77 13.10 7.89
N ILE A 229 9.66 13.28 8.60
CA ILE A 229 8.51 12.37 8.53
C ILE A 229 7.61 12.80 7.36
N ILE A 230 7.37 11.87 6.43
CA ILE A 230 6.51 12.06 5.26
C ILE A 230 5.30 11.14 5.43
N THR A 231 4.12 11.72 5.60
CA THR A 231 2.85 10.99 5.64
C THR A 231 2.09 11.16 4.33
N MET A 232 1.47 10.07 3.88
CA MET A 232 0.56 10.07 2.73
C MET A 232 -0.88 10.10 3.24
N ASP A 233 -1.56 11.22 3.03
CA ASP A 233 -2.98 11.37 3.41
C ASP A 233 -3.88 10.61 2.40
N GLU A 234 -5.01 10.08 2.86
CA GLU A 234 -5.97 9.33 2.02
C GLU A 234 -6.46 10.11 0.78
N GLU A 235 -6.41 11.45 0.81
CA GLU A 235 -6.76 12.32 -0.33
C GLU A 235 -5.84 12.12 -1.54
N HIS A 236 -4.57 11.73 -1.36
CA HIS A 236 -3.62 11.54 -2.46
C HIS A 236 -3.74 10.17 -3.16
N LEU A 237 -4.60 9.28 -2.66
CA LEU A 237 -5.01 8.06 -3.39
C LEU A 237 -6.00 8.39 -4.53
N GLN A 238 -6.60 9.59 -4.51
CA GLN A 238 -7.68 9.98 -5.42
C GLN A 238 -7.18 10.55 -6.78
N GLU A 239 -5.94 11.01 -6.91
CA GLU A 239 -5.42 11.61 -8.15
C GLU A 239 -5.23 10.60 -9.31
N THR A 240 -5.34 9.29 -9.05
CA THR A 240 -5.41 8.26 -10.11
C THR A 240 -6.83 7.86 -10.51
N SER A 241 -7.87 8.55 -10.03
CA SER A 241 -9.28 8.24 -10.33
C SER A 241 -9.89 9.12 -11.42
N GLU A 242 -9.09 9.78 -12.26
CA GLU A 242 -9.57 10.37 -13.52
C GLU A 242 -9.46 9.36 -14.67
N MET A 243 -10.05 8.19 -14.49
CA MET A 243 -10.64 7.43 -15.59
C MET A 243 -12.08 7.15 -15.17
N LYS A 244 -13.01 7.84 -15.85
CA LYS A 244 -14.48 7.70 -15.78
C LYS A 244 -14.95 6.89 -14.58
N LYS A 245 -15.46 7.57 -13.55
CA LYS A 245 -16.49 7.00 -12.67
C LYS A 245 -17.69 6.62 -13.55
N THR A 246 -17.61 5.44 -14.14
CA THR A 246 -18.78 4.68 -14.57
C THR A 246 -19.19 3.93 -13.32
N ASP A 247 -20.26 4.40 -12.67
CA ASP A 247 -20.93 3.68 -11.59
C ASP A 247 -21.49 2.37 -12.17
N GLU A 248 -20.64 1.38 -12.36
CA GLU A 248 -21.06 0.00 -12.61
C GLU A 248 -21.27 -0.65 -11.23
N THR A 249 -22.49 -0.60 -10.73
CA THR A 249 -22.92 -1.48 -9.65
C THR A 249 -22.90 -2.91 -10.17
N VAL A 250 -21.90 -3.69 -9.76
CA VAL A 250 -21.81 -5.12 -10.05
C VAL A 250 -22.88 -5.83 -9.21
N ASP A 251 -23.88 -6.43 -9.86
CA ASP A 251 -24.84 -7.31 -9.18
C ASP A 251 -24.10 -8.58 -8.73
N LEU A 252 -23.69 -8.57 -7.46
CA LEU A 252 -22.92 -9.66 -6.86
C LEU A 252 -23.71 -10.98 -6.89
N THR A 253 -25.03 -10.93 -6.85
CA THR A 253 -25.91 -12.11 -6.88
C THR A 253 -25.86 -12.80 -8.24
N ALA A 254 -25.95 -12.02 -9.31
CA ALA A 254 -25.84 -12.54 -10.68
C ALA A 254 -24.43 -13.07 -10.96
N VAL A 255 -23.39 -12.41 -10.45
CA VAL A 255 -22.00 -12.87 -10.58
C VAL A 255 -21.78 -14.18 -9.84
N GLU A 256 -22.28 -14.32 -8.61
CA GLU A 256 -22.21 -15.57 -7.85
C GLU A 256 -22.92 -16.72 -8.57
N GLN A 257 -24.13 -16.48 -9.10
CA GLN A 257 -24.86 -17.49 -9.88
C GLN A 257 -24.09 -17.91 -11.14
N ASN A 258 -23.49 -16.96 -11.86
CA ASN A 258 -22.67 -17.28 -13.03
C ASN A 258 -21.41 -18.09 -12.66
N ILE A 259 -20.73 -17.76 -11.55
CA ILE A 259 -19.60 -18.56 -11.06
C ILE A 259 -20.04 -20.00 -10.79
N GLN A 260 -21.18 -20.19 -10.11
CA GLN A 260 -21.71 -21.52 -9.83
C GLN A 260 -22.05 -22.29 -11.11
N ASN A 261 -22.66 -21.62 -12.09
CA ASN A 261 -22.95 -22.22 -13.40
C ASN A 261 -21.67 -22.61 -14.16
N PHE A 262 -20.63 -21.76 -14.16
CA PHE A 262 -19.35 -22.12 -14.79
C PHE A 262 -18.70 -23.33 -14.13
N ILE A 263 -18.72 -23.40 -12.79
CA ILE A 263 -18.18 -24.54 -12.06
C ILE A 263 -18.96 -25.81 -12.41
N LYS A 264 -20.30 -25.72 -12.46
CA LYS A 264 -21.17 -26.83 -12.85
C LYS A 264 -20.84 -27.34 -14.25
N ASN A 265 -20.75 -26.44 -15.25
CA ASN A 265 -20.46 -26.84 -16.63
C ASN A 265 -19.04 -27.43 -16.78
N ILE A 266 -18.05 -26.92 -16.05
CA ILE A 266 -16.70 -27.51 -16.02
C ILE A 266 -16.72 -28.96 -15.52
N ILE A 267 -17.61 -29.28 -14.58
CA ILE A 267 -17.72 -30.62 -13.98
C ILE A 267 -18.59 -31.54 -14.84
N GLU A 268 -19.69 -31.02 -15.39
CA GLU A 268 -20.75 -31.84 -16.00
C GLU A 268 -20.72 -31.89 -17.53
N GLU A 269 -20.21 -30.85 -18.21
CA GLU A 269 -20.38 -30.68 -19.67
C GLU A 269 -19.05 -30.59 -20.45
N GLU A 270 -17.98 -30.10 -19.83
CA GLU A 270 -16.72 -29.81 -20.53
C GLU A 270 -15.73 -30.98 -20.58
N ASN A 271 -14.94 -31.04 -21.66
CA ASN A 271 -13.89 -32.06 -21.81
C ASN A 271 -12.60 -31.66 -21.03
N PRO A 272 -12.16 -32.43 -20.02
CA PRO A 272 -11.00 -32.10 -19.20
C PRO A 272 -9.68 -31.97 -19.97
N ASP A 273 -9.50 -32.73 -21.06
CA ASP A 273 -8.26 -32.71 -21.85
C ASP A 273 -8.14 -31.42 -22.65
N ILE A 274 -9.25 -30.95 -23.22
CA ILE A 274 -9.33 -29.66 -23.93
C ILE A 274 -9.11 -28.52 -22.93
N LEU A 275 -9.78 -28.55 -21.77
CA LEU A 275 -9.58 -27.55 -20.71
C LEU A 275 -8.13 -27.49 -20.22
N ASN A 276 -7.44 -28.63 -20.17
CA ASN A 276 -6.03 -28.68 -19.82
C ASN A 276 -5.12 -28.01 -20.86
N VAL A 277 -5.45 -28.08 -22.16
CA VAL A 277 -4.73 -27.35 -23.22
C VAL A 277 -4.89 -25.83 -23.02
N TYR A 278 -6.12 -25.35 -22.84
CA TYR A 278 -6.39 -23.94 -22.56
C TYR A 278 -5.72 -23.46 -21.26
N ARG A 279 -5.76 -24.28 -20.21
CA ARG A 279 -5.10 -24.00 -18.93
C ARG A 279 -3.58 -23.87 -19.09
N LYS A 280 -2.94 -24.70 -19.92
CA LYS A 280 -1.50 -24.59 -20.23
C LYS A 280 -1.18 -23.29 -20.98
N LEU A 281 -1.97 -22.96 -22.00
CA LEU A 281 -1.81 -21.70 -22.75
C LEU A 281 -2.03 -20.47 -21.85
N PHE A 282 -3.07 -20.47 -21.03
CA PHE A 282 -3.36 -19.41 -20.06
C PHE A 282 -2.19 -19.19 -19.10
N LYS A 283 -1.61 -20.26 -18.56
CA LYS A 283 -0.43 -20.17 -17.68
C LYS A 283 0.80 -19.64 -18.41
N LYS A 284 1.01 -20.04 -19.67
CA LYS A 284 2.16 -19.64 -20.50
C LYS A 284 2.11 -18.16 -20.88
N HIS A 285 0.93 -17.65 -21.23
CA HIS A 285 0.77 -16.29 -21.76
C HIS A 285 0.27 -15.25 -20.74
N THR A 286 -0.14 -15.67 -19.54
CA THR A 286 -0.62 -14.75 -18.48
C THR A 286 0.30 -14.77 -17.26
N PRO A 287 0.94 -13.63 -16.91
CA PRO A 287 1.73 -13.49 -15.67
C PRO A 287 0.92 -13.84 -14.43
N PHE A 288 1.53 -14.54 -13.46
CA PHE A 288 0.85 -15.04 -12.25
C PHE A 288 0.05 -13.95 -11.51
N SER A 289 0.65 -12.76 -11.32
CA SER A 289 0.03 -11.61 -10.65
C SER A 289 -1.18 -11.01 -11.38
N LYS A 290 -1.35 -11.35 -12.66
CA LYS A 290 -2.46 -10.88 -13.49
C LYS A 290 -3.52 -11.95 -13.74
N ARG A 291 -3.29 -13.21 -13.34
CA ARG A 291 -4.25 -14.30 -13.56
C ARG A 291 -5.58 -14.03 -12.86
N GLY A 292 -5.57 -13.64 -11.59
CA GLY A 292 -6.81 -13.30 -10.86
C GLY A 292 -7.57 -12.13 -11.48
N TYR A 293 -6.87 -11.08 -11.92
CA TYR A 293 -7.49 -9.94 -12.60
C TYR A 293 -8.02 -10.31 -14.00
N LEU A 294 -7.31 -11.13 -14.77
CA LEU A 294 -7.77 -11.61 -16.07
C LEU A 294 -8.99 -12.52 -15.92
N SER A 295 -9.00 -13.42 -14.93
CA SER A 295 -10.17 -14.24 -14.59
C SER A 295 -11.38 -13.38 -14.21
N ALA A 296 -11.17 -12.35 -13.38
CA ALA A 296 -12.23 -11.40 -13.04
C ALA A 296 -12.73 -10.62 -14.27
N TYR A 297 -11.85 -10.26 -15.21
CA TYR A 297 -12.22 -9.57 -16.45
C TYR A 297 -13.02 -10.47 -17.39
N LEU A 298 -12.58 -11.73 -17.60
CA LEU A 298 -13.31 -12.71 -18.41
C LEU A 298 -14.68 -13.04 -17.82
N LEU A 299 -14.74 -13.17 -16.48
CA LEU A 299 -16.00 -13.35 -15.76
C LEU A 299 -16.91 -12.14 -15.95
N LYS A 300 -16.38 -10.92 -15.83
CA LYS A 300 -17.13 -9.69 -16.07
C LYS A 300 -17.70 -9.65 -17.50
N THR A 301 -16.87 -9.91 -18.52
CA THR A 301 -17.31 -9.91 -19.92
C THR A 301 -18.37 -10.97 -20.20
N ALA A 302 -18.24 -12.16 -19.58
CA ALA A 302 -19.23 -13.22 -19.71
C ALA A 302 -20.54 -12.91 -18.99
N CYS A 303 -20.49 -12.20 -17.86
CA CYS A 303 -21.67 -11.79 -17.09
C CYS A 303 -22.43 -10.61 -17.72
N THR A 304 -21.75 -9.70 -18.42
CA THR A 304 -22.39 -8.50 -18.98
C THR A 304 -23.12 -8.75 -20.30
N GLY A 305 -22.81 -9.85 -21.02
CA GLY A 305 -23.31 -10.10 -22.38
C GLY A 305 -22.95 -8.98 -23.37
N ASP A 306 -23.08 -9.22 -24.67
CA ASP A 306 -22.88 -8.19 -25.70
C ASP A 306 -24.00 -7.13 -25.69
N LYS A 307 -24.04 -6.27 -24.67
CA LYS A 307 -24.98 -5.15 -24.60
C LYS A 307 -24.24 -3.83 -24.38
N ALA A 308 -24.20 -3.06 -25.47
CA ALA A 308 -23.79 -1.65 -25.54
C ALA A 308 -24.48 -0.77 -24.47
N PRO A 309 -23.88 0.37 -24.07
CA PRO A 309 -24.26 1.07 -22.84
C PRO A 309 -25.64 1.74 -22.96
N ARG A 310 -26.51 1.53 -21.95
CA ARG A 310 -27.77 2.28 -21.76
C ARG A 310 -27.70 3.19 -20.52
N ARG A 311 -28.36 4.35 -20.65
CA ARG A 311 -28.34 5.53 -19.76
C ARG A 311 -28.79 5.25 -18.31
N ALA A 312 -28.28 6.09 -17.40
CA ALA A 312 -28.40 6.01 -15.94
C ALA A 312 -29.81 6.31 -15.36
N PRO A 313 -30.14 5.75 -14.16
CA PRO A 313 -31.17 6.30 -13.28
C PRO A 313 -30.68 6.67 -11.86
N GLN A 314 -31.50 7.47 -11.15
CA GLN A 314 -31.24 8.31 -9.96
C GLN A 314 -31.17 7.59 -8.59
N ARG A 315 -30.55 8.28 -7.61
CA ARG A 315 -30.36 7.97 -6.18
C ARG A 315 -31.69 7.93 -5.40
N LYS A 316 -31.86 7.02 -4.42
CA LYS A 316 -32.92 7.06 -3.40
C LYS A 316 -32.40 7.51 -2.02
N GLU A 317 -33.14 8.41 -1.38
CA GLU A 317 -32.91 8.97 -0.04
C GLU A 317 -33.24 7.97 1.09
N SER A 318 -32.76 8.29 2.30
CA SER A 318 -32.93 7.51 3.54
C SER A 318 -34.39 7.36 3.97
N ASP A 319 -34.81 6.12 4.24
CA ASP A 319 -36.15 5.75 4.71
C ASP A 319 -36.49 6.41 6.08
N PRO A 320 -37.50 7.29 6.16
CA PRO A 320 -37.78 8.10 7.34
C PRO A 320 -38.26 7.32 8.58
N ASP A 321 -38.60 6.03 8.44
CA ASP A 321 -39.18 5.22 9.53
C ASP A 321 -38.17 4.31 10.25
N LYS A 322 -36.90 4.34 9.84
CA LYS A 322 -35.83 3.50 10.42
C LYS A 322 -34.84 4.33 11.25
N ALA A 323 -34.40 3.76 12.37
CA ALA A 323 -33.37 4.31 13.24
C ALA A 323 -32.12 3.42 13.18
N THR A 324 -30.95 4.03 13.06
CA THR A 324 -29.68 3.30 13.09
C THR A 324 -29.16 3.21 14.53
N LEU A 325 -28.91 1.99 15.00
CA LEU A 325 -28.27 1.69 16.28
C LEU A 325 -26.78 1.43 16.10
N PHE A 326 -25.98 1.90 17.05
CA PHE A 326 -24.58 1.54 17.23
C PHE A 326 -24.46 0.41 18.26
N ILE A 327 -23.61 -0.57 17.96
CA ILE A 327 -23.35 -1.74 18.79
C ILE A 327 -21.83 -1.90 18.95
N SER A 328 -21.31 -1.94 20.18
CA SER A 328 -19.88 -1.95 20.49
C SER A 328 -19.15 -3.29 20.25
N VAL A 329 -19.50 -4.03 19.18
CA VAL A 329 -18.86 -5.30 18.79
C VAL A 329 -18.77 -5.42 17.26
N GLY A 330 -17.70 -6.05 16.75
CA GLY A 330 -17.39 -6.10 15.31
C GLY A 330 -16.59 -7.34 14.87
N LYS A 331 -16.08 -7.33 13.63
CA LYS A 331 -15.43 -8.49 12.97
C LYS A 331 -14.22 -9.05 13.72
N ASN A 332 -13.49 -8.22 14.45
CA ASN A 332 -12.32 -8.65 15.25
C ASN A 332 -12.70 -9.67 16.33
N ARG A 333 -13.97 -9.71 16.74
CA ARG A 333 -14.52 -10.74 17.64
C ARG A 333 -15.32 -11.81 16.91
N ARG A 334 -15.05 -11.97 15.60
CA ARG A 334 -15.72 -12.90 14.69
C ARG A 334 -17.25 -12.77 14.75
N VAL A 335 -17.72 -11.54 14.82
CA VAL A 335 -19.15 -11.20 14.73
C VAL A 335 -19.49 -10.96 13.26
N PHE A 336 -20.53 -11.62 12.78
CA PHE A 336 -21.05 -11.48 11.43
C PHE A 336 -22.47 -10.87 11.46
N PRO A 337 -22.97 -10.30 10.35
CA PRO A 337 -24.30 -9.67 10.31
C PRO A 337 -25.43 -10.59 10.82
N LYS A 338 -25.35 -11.89 10.50
CA LYS A 338 -26.32 -12.90 10.95
C LYS A 338 -26.31 -13.11 12.47
N ASP A 339 -25.15 -12.95 13.12
CA ASP A 339 -25.04 -13.12 14.57
C ASP A 339 -25.75 -11.98 15.32
N LEU A 340 -25.63 -10.74 14.81
CA LEU A 340 -26.32 -9.57 15.37
C LEU A 340 -27.83 -9.63 15.09
N ALA A 341 -28.24 -9.99 13.87
CA ALA A 341 -29.65 -10.18 13.56
C ALA A 341 -30.28 -11.20 14.50
N ARG A 342 -29.61 -12.34 14.70
CA ARG A 342 -30.08 -13.41 15.59
C ARG A 342 -30.10 -12.99 17.06
N LEU A 343 -29.10 -12.24 17.52
CA LEU A 343 -29.08 -11.71 18.89
C LEU A 343 -30.30 -10.82 19.13
N PHE A 344 -30.55 -9.86 18.25
CA PHE A 344 -31.68 -8.93 18.38
C PHE A 344 -33.02 -9.66 18.23
N GLN A 345 -33.16 -10.62 17.31
CA GLN A 345 -34.37 -11.46 17.19
C GLN A 345 -34.60 -12.41 18.37
N SER A 346 -33.54 -12.84 19.06
CA SER A 346 -33.68 -13.75 20.21
C SER A 346 -34.09 -13.04 21.49
N LYS A 347 -33.79 -11.74 21.60
CA LYS A 347 -33.99 -10.92 22.80
C LYS A 347 -35.16 -9.96 22.67
N LEU A 348 -35.49 -9.61 21.43
CA LEU A 348 -36.68 -8.85 21.08
C LEU A 348 -37.52 -9.71 20.13
N ASP A 349 -38.83 -9.68 20.30
CA ASP A 349 -39.78 -10.39 19.42
C ASP A 349 -39.91 -9.64 18.07
N LEU A 350 -38.78 -9.54 17.35
CA LEU A 350 -38.65 -8.78 16.11
C LEU A 350 -38.93 -9.67 14.90
N GLU A 351 -39.79 -9.18 14.02
CA GLU A 351 -39.94 -9.77 12.70
C GLU A 351 -38.77 -9.37 11.78
N GLN A 352 -38.53 -10.16 10.74
CA GLN A 352 -37.45 -9.90 9.77
C GLN A 352 -37.63 -8.56 9.02
N SER A 353 -38.86 -8.04 8.99
CA SER A 353 -39.26 -6.75 8.42
C SER A 353 -38.77 -5.54 9.25
N ASP A 354 -38.57 -5.73 10.57
CA ASP A 354 -38.17 -4.67 11.49
C ASP A 354 -36.65 -4.39 11.45
N ILE A 355 -35.88 -5.32 10.88
CA ILE A 355 -34.42 -5.22 10.75
C ILE A 355 -34.05 -4.74 9.34
N GLY A 356 -33.42 -3.58 9.28
CA GLY A 356 -32.88 -2.99 8.06
C GLY A 356 -31.45 -3.41 7.78
N SER A 357 -30.63 -2.47 7.29
CA SER A 357 -29.25 -2.78 6.93
C SER A 357 -28.40 -3.06 8.17
N ILE A 358 -27.58 -4.12 8.14
CA ILE A 358 -26.61 -4.44 9.19
C ILE A 358 -25.22 -4.27 8.61
N LYS A 359 -24.47 -3.31 9.14
CA LYS A 359 -23.10 -3.02 8.74
C LYS A 359 -22.16 -3.35 9.88
N VAL A 360 -21.44 -4.46 9.76
CA VAL A 360 -20.43 -4.89 10.73
C VAL A 360 -19.06 -4.36 10.31
N LEU A 361 -18.44 -3.55 11.17
CA LEU A 361 -17.07 -3.04 11.00
C LEU A 361 -16.13 -3.80 11.94
N ASP A 362 -14.84 -3.45 11.93
CA ASP A 362 -13.83 -4.28 12.60
C ASP A 362 -14.00 -4.30 14.13
N SER A 363 -14.33 -3.15 14.74
CA SER A 363 -14.46 -3.01 16.20
C SER A 363 -15.89 -2.78 16.71
N TYR A 364 -16.81 -2.35 15.85
CA TYR A 364 -18.20 -2.02 16.19
C TYR A 364 -19.13 -2.26 14.99
N SER A 365 -20.44 -2.17 15.20
CA SER A 365 -21.44 -2.43 14.17
C SER A 365 -22.56 -1.40 14.18
N PHE A 366 -23.21 -1.24 13.03
CA PHE A 366 -24.44 -0.47 12.88
C PHE A 366 -25.56 -1.37 12.40
N MET A 367 -26.76 -1.11 12.90
CA MET A 367 -27.96 -1.80 12.45
C MET A 367 -29.12 -0.84 12.36
N ASP A 368 -29.78 -0.79 11.21
CA ASP A 368 -31.05 -0.11 11.09
C ASP A 368 -32.15 -0.99 11.67
N ILE A 369 -33.00 -0.41 12.51
CA ILE A 369 -34.19 -1.05 13.06
C ILE A 369 -35.36 -0.07 13.01
N SER A 370 -36.59 -0.58 12.98
CA SER A 370 -37.80 0.25 13.12
C SER A 370 -37.70 1.14 14.37
N LYS A 371 -38.03 2.44 14.22
CA LYS A 371 -37.97 3.42 15.32
C LYS A 371 -38.74 2.95 16.57
N LYS A 372 -39.86 2.26 16.38
CA LYS A 372 -40.72 1.77 17.47
C LYS A 372 -40.03 0.75 18.39
N GLN A 373 -39.04 0.01 17.87
CA GLN A 373 -38.34 -1.05 18.60
C GLN A 373 -36.92 -0.65 19.03
N ALA A 374 -36.43 0.50 18.55
CA ALA A 374 -35.07 0.95 18.79
C ALA A 374 -34.78 1.22 20.28
N GLU A 375 -35.72 1.87 20.99
CA GLU A 375 -35.58 2.18 22.42
C GLU A 375 -35.56 0.90 23.27
N ARG A 376 -36.51 -0.01 23.02
CA ARG A 376 -36.59 -1.31 23.68
C ARG A 376 -35.34 -2.16 23.46
N ALA A 377 -34.76 -2.09 22.25
CA ALA A 377 -33.54 -2.81 21.92
C ALA A 377 -32.31 -2.27 22.66
N ILE A 378 -32.24 -0.96 22.87
CA ILE A 378 -31.17 -0.34 23.66
C ILE A 378 -31.29 -0.78 25.13
N GLU A 379 -32.48 -0.72 25.73
CA GLU A 379 -32.67 -1.07 27.15
C GLU A 379 -32.32 -2.53 27.46
N LEU A 380 -32.69 -3.47 26.59
CA LEU A 380 -32.49 -4.90 26.83
C LEU A 380 -31.07 -5.39 26.53
N LEU A 381 -30.40 -4.81 25.54
CA LEU A 381 -29.11 -5.30 25.05
C LEU A 381 -27.91 -4.50 25.57
N ASN A 382 -28.13 -3.29 26.07
CA ASN A 382 -27.06 -2.48 26.66
C ASN A 382 -26.63 -3.09 28.00
N GLY A 383 -25.38 -3.55 28.07
CA GLY A 383 -24.80 -4.25 29.21
C GLY A 383 -24.82 -5.78 29.13
N GLU A 384 -25.48 -6.36 28.11
CA GLU A 384 -25.54 -7.81 27.92
C GLU A 384 -24.18 -8.37 27.48
N GLU A 385 -23.80 -9.54 27.98
CA GLU A 385 -22.56 -10.20 27.58
C GLU A 385 -22.73 -10.97 26.27
N PHE A 386 -21.97 -10.58 25.25
CA PHE A 386 -21.97 -11.23 23.95
C PHE A 386 -20.53 -11.43 23.44
N LYS A 387 -20.19 -12.67 23.09
CA LYS A 387 -18.84 -13.06 22.60
C LYS A 387 -17.70 -12.58 23.55
N GLY A 388 -17.95 -12.66 24.86
CA GLY A 388 -16.98 -12.37 25.92
C GLY A 388 -16.77 -10.89 26.22
N ARG A 389 -17.73 -10.01 25.88
CA ARG A 389 -17.73 -8.60 26.28
C ARG A 389 -19.15 -8.10 26.54
N LYS A 390 -19.30 -7.19 27.50
CA LYS A 390 -20.55 -6.44 27.68
C LYS A 390 -20.76 -5.49 26.50
N LEU A 391 -21.93 -5.60 25.87
CA LEU A 391 -22.33 -4.74 24.75
C LEU A 391 -22.68 -3.34 25.25
N THR A 392 -22.35 -2.35 24.45
CA THR A 392 -22.90 -0.99 24.55
C THR A 392 -23.74 -0.76 23.30
N VAL A 393 -25.03 -0.51 23.49
CA VAL A 393 -25.99 -0.29 22.40
C VAL A 393 -26.61 1.09 22.59
N ASN A 394 -26.54 1.95 21.57
CA ASN A 394 -27.07 3.32 21.60
C ASN A 394 -27.53 3.77 20.21
N HIS A 395 -28.29 4.86 20.10
CA HIS A 395 -28.56 5.49 18.81
C HIS A 395 -27.27 5.98 18.13
N ALA A 396 -27.13 5.71 16.83
CA ALA A 396 -26.03 6.24 16.04
C ALA A 396 -26.21 7.76 15.87
N ARG A 397 -25.23 8.57 16.30
CA ARG A 397 -25.27 10.03 16.13
C ARG A 397 -25.32 10.39 14.64
N LYS A 398 -26.38 11.07 14.19
CA LYS A 398 -26.39 11.74 12.87
C LYS A 398 -25.33 12.85 12.91
N ARG A 399 -24.40 12.84 11.96
CA ARG A 399 -23.45 13.94 11.78
C ARG A 399 -24.28 15.14 11.30
N SER A 400 -24.50 16.14 12.17
CA SER A 400 -25.15 17.38 11.78
C SER A 400 -24.26 18.08 10.75
N THR A 401 -24.81 18.33 9.57
CA THR A 401 -24.25 19.28 8.61
C THR A 401 -24.24 20.65 9.30
N ALA A 402 -23.06 21.22 9.53
CA ALA A 402 -22.94 22.60 10.02
C ALA A 402 -23.65 23.55 9.04
N PRO A 403 -24.39 24.56 9.52
CA PRO A 403 -25.06 25.50 8.64
C PRO A 403 -24.03 26.33 7.87
N SER A 404 -24.21 26.39 6.55
CA SER A 404 -23.49 27.32 5.69
C SER A 404 -23.84 28.76 6.09
N SER A 405 -22.85 29.50 6.55
CA SER A 405 -22.83 30.97 6.58
C SER A 405 -21.52 31.43 5.99
#